data_AF-A0A2N8K9R8-F1
#
_entry.id   AF-A0A2N8K9R8-F1
#
_cell.length_a   1.000
_cell.length_b   1.000
_cell.length_c   1.000
_cell.angle_alpha   90.00
_cell.angle_beta   90.00
_cell.angle_gamma   90.00
#
_symmetry.space_group_name_H-M   'P 1'
#
loop_
_entity.id
_entity.type
_entity.pdbx_description
1 polymer ?
#
loop_
_entity_poly.entity_id
_entity_poly.type
_entity_poly.pdbx_seq_one_letter_code
_entity_poly.pdbx_strand_id
1 'polypeptide(L)' 'MSMKQWNVRVVRGGEAVHIGQVAETTEAMARCAALSHYGVSEDEVEAGGVRPRGEAIYPDEAFEVTPAL' A
#
# COMPACT_ATOMS: atom_id res chain seq x y z
N MET A 1 -3.04 -2.12 -22.83
CA MET A 1 -1.88 -1.99 -21.91
C MET A 1 -1.68 -3.34 -21.23
N SER A 2 -0.45 -3.79 -21.00
CA SER A 2 -0.18 -5.05 -20.29
C SER A 2 -0.23 -4.85 -18.77
N MET A 3 -0.65 -5.88 -18.04
CA MET A 3 -0.48 -5.91 -16.58
C MET A 3 1.01 -5.88 -16.22
N LYS A 4 1.34 -5.13 -15.17
CA LYS A 4 2.67 -5.05 -14.57
C LYS A 4 2.54 -5.30 -13.07
N GLN A 5 3.59 -5.85 -12.48
CA GLN A 5 3.69 -5.95 -11.04
C GLN A 5 4.21 -4.63 -10.48
N TRP A 6 3.64 -4.18 -9.36
CA TRP A 6 3.99 -2.94 -8.69
C TRP A 6 4.26 -3.23 -7.22
N ASN A 7 5.42 -2.82 -6.72
CA ASN A 7 5.73 -2.80 -5.30
C ASN A 7 4.96 -1.68 -4.62
N VAL A 8 4.35 -1.99 -3.48
CA VAL A 8 3.71 -1.04 -2.58
C VAL A 8 4.65 -0.77 -1.41
N ARG A 9 4.97 0.50 -1.17
CA ARG A 9 5.83 0.93 -0.07
C ARG A 9 5.18 2.05 0.73
N VAL A 10 5.41 2.07 2.03
CA VAL A 10 4.96 3.14 2.94
C VAL A 10 6.17 3.84 3.55
N VAL A 11 6.08 5.15 3.73
CA VAL A 11 7.17 5.95 4.30
C VAL A 11 7.01 6.02 5.82
N ARG A 12 7.91 5.37 6.56
CA ARG A 12 7.90 5.31 8.03
C ARG A 12 9.24 5.71 8.59
N GLY A 13 9.27 6.72 9.47
CA GLY A 13 10.53 7.21 10.04
C GLY A 13 11.53 7.72 8.99
N GLY A 14 11.05 8.13 7.82
CA GLY A 14 11.89 8.54 6.68
C GLY A 14 12.36 7.41 5.76
N GLU A 15 12.00 6.15 6.05
CA GLU A 15 12.37 4.99 5.24
C GLU A 15 11.16 4.42 4.48
N ALA A 16 11.37 4.02 3.23
CA ALA A 16 10.35 3.35 2.42
C ALA A 16 10.33 1.85 2.74
N VAL A 17 9.31 1.42 3.48
CA VAL A 17 9.09 0.02 3.88
C VAL A 17 8.22 -0.67 2.84
N HIS A 18 8.69 -1.79 2.28
CA HIS A 18 7.90 -2.61 1.36
C HIS A 18 6.86 -3.44 2.11
N ILE A 19 5.60 -3.35 1.68
CA ILE A 19 4.47 -3.99 2.37
C ILE A 19 3.73 -5.02 1.50
N GLY A 20 4.01 -5.05 0.19
CA GLY A 20 3.35 -5.98 -0.72
C GLY A 20 3.40 -5.55 -2.18
N GLN A 21 2.64 -6.23 -3.03
CA GLN A 21 2.61 -5.99 -4.47
C GLN A 21 1.18 -6.04 -5.02
N VAL A 22 0.92 -5.27 -6.08
CA VAL A 22 -0.32 -5.31 -6.85
C VAL A 22 -0.03 -5.46 -8.34
N ALA A 23 -0.96 -6.08 -9.07
CA ALA A 23 -0.84 -6.31 -10.50
C ALA A 23 -1.79 -5.41 -11.28
N GLU A 24 -1.27 -4.36 -11.91
CA GLU A 24 -2.09 -3.33 -12.55
C GLU A 24 -1.47 -2.81 -13.84
N THR A 25 -2.29 -2.21 -14.71
CA THR A 25 -1.84 -1.75 -16.03
C THR A 25 -1.18 -0.37 -16.01
N THR A 26 -1.49 0.45 -15.01
CA THR A 26 -0.97 1.83 -14.85
C THR A 26 -0.64 2.11 -13.40
N GLU A 27 0.20 3.11 -13.16
CA GLU A 27 0.55 3.53 -11.79
C GLU A 27 -0.68 4.02 -11.02
N ALA A 28 -1.58 4.77 -11.66
CA ALA A 28 -2.80 5.27 -11.02
C ALA A 28 -3.71 4.12 -10.56
N MET A 29 -3.88 3.08 -11.39
CA MET A 29 -4.61 1.88 -11.00
C MET A 29 -3.89 1.12 -9.88
N ALA A 30 -2.56 1.01 -9.95
CA ALA A 30 -1.77 0.39 -8.88
C ALA A 30 -1.94 1.12 -7.54
N ARG A 31 -2.00 2.46 -7.53
CA ARG A 31 -2.28 3.23 -6.30
C ARG A 31 -3.68 2.95 -5.75
N CYS A 32 -4.70 2.90 -6.61
CA CYS A 32 -6.06 2.56 -6.19
C CYS A 32 -6.14 1.12 -5.64
N ALA A 33 -5.54 0.15 -6.34
CA ALA A 33 -5.47 -1.23 -5.88
C ALA A 33 -4.71 -1.34 -4.54
N ALA A 34 -3.59 -0.63 -4.40
CA ALA A 34 -2.82 -0.62 -3.16
C ALA A 34 -3.67 -0.13 -1.97
N LEU A 35 -4.43 0.96 -2.12
CA LEU A 35 -5.35 1.43 -1.07
C LEU A 35 -6.47 0.42 -0.80
N SER A 36 -7.04 -0.20 -1.83
CA SER A 36 -8.09 -1.21 -1.65
C SER A 36 -7.60 -2.46 -0.92
N HIS A 37 -6.35 -2.86 -1.13
CA HIS A 37 -5.79 -4.09 -0.56
C HIS A 37 -5.13 -3.87 0.80
N TYR A 38 -4.40 -2.76 0.97
CA TYR A 38 -3.53 -2.50 2.11
C TYR A 38 -4.00 -1.32 2.97
N GLY A 39 -4.91 -0.47 2.47
CA GLY A 39 -5.51 0.61 3.24
C GLY A 39 -6.26 0.08 4.47
N VAL A 40 -6.24 0.85 5.54
CA VAL A 40 -7.10 0.66 6.71
C VAL A 40 -7.81 1.98 7.02
N SER A 41 -9.07 1.92 7.44
CA SER A 41 -9.79 3.11 7.91
C SER A 41 -9.47 3.41 9.38
N GLU A 42 -9.72 4.65 9.83
CA GLU A 42 -9.58 5.02 11.24
C GLU A 42 -10.40 4.10 12.16
N ASP A 43 -11.62 3.73 11.72
CA ASP A 43 -12.51 2.82 12.45
C ASP A 43 -11.91 1.40 12.64
N GLU A 44 -11.19 0.89 11.64
CA GLU A 44 -10.55 -0.45 11.70
C GLU A 44 -9.33 -0.46 12.62
N VAL A 45 -8.63 0.67 12.72
CA VAL A 45 -7.49 0.86 13.62
C VAL A 45 -7.96 0.87 15.08
N GLU A 46 -9.07 1.57 15.36
CA GLU A 46 -9.67 1.65 16.69
C GLU A 46 -10.29 0.33 17.16
N ALA A 47 -10.83 -0.48 16.23
CA ALA A 47 -11.44 -1.77 16.53
C ALA A 47 -10.44 -2.89 16.91
N GLY A 48 -9.13 -2.61 16.96
CA GLY A 48 -8.09 -3.58 17.33
C GLY A 48 -7.83 -4.67 16.27
N GLY A 49 -8.40 -4.53 15.07
CA GLY A 49 -8.11 -5.35 13.89
C GLY A 49 -6.78 -4.97 13.26
N VAL A 50 -5.71 -4.99 14.04
CA VAL A 50 -4.41 -4.48 13.60
C VAL A 50 -3.74 -5.54 12.73
N ARG A 51 -3.86 -5.39 11.40
CA ARG A 51 -2.86 -5.97 10.50
C ARG A 51 -1.48 -5.59 11.05
N PRO A 52 -0.48 -6.50 11.08
CA PRO A 52 0.84 -6.16 11.56
C PRO A 52 1.24 -4.82 10.96
N ARG A 53 1.67 -3.84 11.76
CA ARG A 53 1.93 -2.46 11.28
C ARG A 53 2.72 -2.46 9.97
N GLY A 54 3.60 -3.44 9.75
CA GLY A 54 4.35 -3.68 8.51
C GLY A 54 3.55 -3.97 7.22
N GLU A 55 2.24 -4.22 7.26
CA GLU A 55 1.46 -4.70 6.12
C GLU A 55 0.29 -3.77 5.71
N ALA A 56 0.09 -2.66 6.41
CA ALA A 56 -1.02 -1.73 6.16
C ALA A 56 -0.54 -0.34 5.70
N ILE A 57 -1.42 0.39 5.01
CA ILE A 57 -1.32 1.82 4.73
C ILE A 57 -2.31 2.53 5.65
N TYR A 58 -1.81 3.30 6.63
CA TYR A 58 -2.67 4.09 7.51
C TYR A 58 -3.12 5.41 6.84
N PRO A 59 -4.26 6.00 7.23
CA PRO A 59 -4.79 7.22 6.61
C PRO A 59 -3.84 8.42 6.61
N ASP A 60 -2.94 8.49 7.59
CA ASP A 60 -1.93 9.53 7.77
C ASP A 60 -0.59 9.23 7.09
N GLU A 61 -0.43 8.04 6.50
CA GLU A 61 0.81 7.62 5.86
C GLU A 61 0.88 8.01 4.39
N ALA A 62 2.04 8.54 3.98
CA ALA A 62 2.41 8.60 2.58
C ALA A 62 2.85 7.20 2.10
N PHE A 63 2.39 6.82 0.91
CA PHE A 63 2.78 5.58 0.27
C PHE A 63 3.12 5.80 -1.21
N GLU A 64 3.91 4.87 -1.74
CA GLU A 64 4.39 4.88 -3.11
C GLU A 64 4.10 3.53 -3.77
N VAL A 65 3.86 3.57 -5.08
CA VAL A 65 3.90 2.38 -5.92
C VAL A 65 4.99 2.53 -6.96
N THR A 66 5.79 1.48 -7.14
CA THR A 66 6.90 1.47 -8.12
C THR A 66 6.87 0.16 -8.90
N PRO A 67 7.30 0.13 -10.17
CA PRO A 67 7.38 -1.13 -10.90
C PRO A 67 8.21 -2.17 -10.13
N ALA A 68 7.72 -3.40 -10.08
CA ALA A 68 8.52 -4.54 -9.65
C ALA A 68 9.36 -5.03 -10.84
N LEU A 69 10.65 -5.27 -10.57
CA LEU A 69 11.61 -5.79 -11.55
C LEU A 69 11.28 -7.24 -11.92
#